data_AF-A0A9P0HCF1-F1
#
_entry.id   AF-A0A9P0HCF1-F1
#
_cell.length_a   1.000
_cell.length_b   1.000
_cell.length_c   1.000
_cell.angle_alpha   90.00
_cell.angle_beta   90.00
_cell.angle_gamma   90.00
#
_symmetry.space_group_name_H-M   'P 1'
#
loop_
_entity.id
_entity.type
_entity.pdbx_description
1 polymer ?
#
loop_
_entity_poly.entity_id
_entity_poly.type
_entity_poly.pdbx_seq_one_letter_code
_entity_poly.pdbx_strand_id
1 'polypeptide(L)'
;MACGLSILCRGSAEERLRWVFKLYDLNGDGRVSREEMAEVVSAVYGLLGHGPHPPHQYLNTRLDTIFQKMDRNKDGVVTLDEFLESCLEDASITNSLAAFDSII
;
A
#
# COMPACT_ATOMS: atom_id res chain seq x y z
N MET A 1 35.35 -0.67 6.92
CA MET A 1 34.33 -0.36 5.90
C MET A 1 33.68 -1.65 5.43
N ALA A 2 32.82 -2.26 6.26
CA ALA A 2 32.07 -3.46 5.87
C ALA A 2 30.78 -3.55 6.69
N CYS A 3 29.86 -2.58 6.48
CA CYS A 3 28.53 -2.60 7.10
C CYS A 3 27.41 -2.38 6.07
N GLY A 4 27.66 -2.62 4.78
CA GLY A 4 26.70 -2.33 3.69
C GLY A 4 25.93 -3.54 3.17
N LEU A 5 26.34 -4.78 3.50
CA LEU A 5 25.79 -5.98 2.85
C LEU A 5 24.92 -6.85 3.76
N SER A 6 24.92 -6.64 5.08
CA SER A 6 24.10 -7.43 6.00
C SER A 6 22.64 -6.96 6.11
N ILE A 7 22.30 -5.79 5.57
CA ILE A 7 20.92 -5.27 5.54
C ILE A 7 20.10 -5.96 4.42
N LEU A 8 20.76 -6.44 3.36
CA LEU A 8 20.10 -7.04 2.20
C LEU A 8 19.38 -8.37 2.49
N CYS A 9 19.73 -9.09 3.57
CA CYS A 9 19.14 -10.40 3.87
C CYS A 9 18.07 -10.39 4.98
N ARG A 10 17.76 -9.23 5.57
CA ARG A 10 16.91 -9.20 6.77
C ARG A 10 16.16 -7.88 6.94
N GLY A 11 15.63 -7.33 5.84
CA GLY A 11 14.76 -6.18 5.95
C GLY A 11 13.61 -6.49 6.90
N SER A 12 13.56 -5.79 8.04
CA SER A 12 12.45 -5.88 9.00
C SER A 12 11.14 -5.61 8.28
N ALA A 13 10.00 -6.01 8.86
CA ALA A 13 8.66 -5.74 8.29
C ALA A 13 8.53 -4.28 7.81
N GLU A 14 9.14 -3.34 8.54
CA GLU A 14 9.25 -1.92 8.19
C GLU A 14 9.92 -1.61 6.85
N GLU A 15 10.97 -2.32 6.42
CA GLU A 15 11.61 -2.06 5.11
C GLU A 15 10.72 -2.54 3.96
N ARG A 16 10.05 -3.68 4.13
CA ARG A 16 9.05 -4.15 3.15
C ARG A 16 7.88 -3.19 3.06
N LEU A 17 7.36 -2.76 4.21
CA LEU A 17 6.27 -1.78 4.29
C LEU A 17 6.68 -0.45 3.64
N ARG A 18 7.91 0.03 3.85
CA ARG A 18 8.46 1.21 3.16
C ARG A 18 8.55 1.05 1.65
N TRP A 19 8.93 -0.15 1.18
CA TRP A 19 9.04 -0.42 -0.25
C TRP A 19 7.66 -0.50 -0.91
N VAL A 20 6.72 -1.19 -0.27
CA VAL A 20 5.31 -1.24 -0.67
C VAL A 20 4.69 0.15 -0.66
N PHE A 21 4.93 0.94 0.38
CA PHE A 21 4.46 2.31 0.48
C PHE A 21 4.96 3.16 -0.69
N LYS A 22 6.25 3.06 -1.04
CA LYS A 22 6.82 3.71 -2.24
C LYS A 22 6.23 3.23 -3.56
N LEU A 23 5.70 2.02 -3.61
CA LEU A 23 5.02 1.51 -4.80
C LEU A 23 3.63 2.13 -4.95
N TYR A 24 2.96 2.41 -3.82
CA TYR A 24 1.67 3.09 -3.79
C TYR A 24 1.79 4.62 -3.97
N ASP A 25 2.86 5.22 -3.46
CA ASP A 25 3.20 6.65 -3.52
C ASP A 25 3.80 6.98 -4.89
N LEU A 26 2.95 7.36 -5.85
CA LEU A 26 3.37 7.66 -7.22
C LEU A 26 4.12 8.99 -7.32
N ASN A 27 3.76 9.94 -6.47
CA ASN A 27 4.32 11.29 -6.48
C ASN A 27 5.66 11.42 -5.71
N GLY A 28 6.04 10.45 -4.87
CA GLY A 28 7.26 10.49 -4.08
C GLY A 28 7.20 11.39 -2.84
N ASP A 29 6.03 11.86 -2.41
CA ASP A 29 5.87 12.81 -1.29
C ASP A 29 5.88 12.15 0.08
N GLY A 30 5.78 10.82 0.13
CA GLY A 30 5.75 10.06 1.38
C GLY A 30 4.35 10.03 2.02
N ARG A 31 3.31 10.26 1.21
CA ARG A 31 1.90 10.24 1.59
C ARG A 31 1.10 9.61 0.47
N VAL A 32 0.38 8.54 0.76
CA VAL A 32 -0.49 7.91 -0.23
C VAL A 32 -1.86 8.58 -0.17
N SER A 33 -2.18 9.31 -1.24
CA SER A 33 -3.52 9.87 -1.43
C SER A 33 -4.48 8.82 -1.97
N ARG A 34 -5.78 9.00 -1.73
CA ARG A 34 -6.82 8.09 -2.27
C ARG A 34 -6.75 7.92 -3.79
N GLU A 35 -6.36 8.99 -4.48
CA GLU A 35 -6.27 9.04 -5.95
C GLU A 35 -5.11 8.20 -6.44
N GLU A 36 -3.97 8.27 -5.77
CA GLU A 36 -2.79 7.46 -6.08
C GLU A 36 -3.04 5.97 -5.85
N MET A 37 -3.73 5.64 -4.76
CA MET A 37 -4.09 4.25 -4.46
C MET A 37 -5.01 3.66 -5.53
N ALA A 38 -5.96 4.46 -6.05
CA ALA A 38 -6.85 4.04 -7.13
C ALA A 38 -6.11 3.87 -8.46
N GLU A 39 -5.20 4.80 -8.80
CA GLU A 39 -4.35 4.75 -10.00
C GLU A 39 -3.44 3.52 -9.99
N VAL A 40 -2.75 3.25 -8.87
CA VAL A 40 -1.85 2.09 -8.73
C VAL A 40 -2.61 0.78 -8.89
N VAL A 41 -3.76 0.63 -8.23
CA VAL A 41 -4.59 -0.57 -8.34
C VAL A 41 -5.11 -0.71 -9.76
N SER A 42 -5.61 0.35 -10.38
CA SER A 42 -6.05 0.35 -11.79
C SER A 42 -4.93 -0.09 -12.73
N ALA A 43 -3.71 0.42 -12.54
CA ALA A 43 -2.54 0.06 -13.34
C ALA A 43 -2.14 -1.41 -13.17
N VAL A 44 -2.10 -1.91 -11.92
CA VAL A 44 -1.78 -3.33 -11.63
C VAL A 44 -2.82 -4.27 -12.25
N TYR A 45 -4.12 -3.95 -12.13
CA TYR A 45 -5.18 -4.76 -12.76
C TYR A 45 -5.09 -4.75 -14.29
N GLY A 46 -4.74 -3.62 -14.91
CA GLY A 46 -4.48 -3.53 -16.34
C GLY A 46 -3.26 -4.34 -16.80
N LEU A 47 -2.23 -4.42 -15.96
CA LEU A 47 -0.98 -5.14 -16.25
C LEU A 47 -1.14 -6.67 -16.16
N LEU A 48 -1.97 -7.16 -15.23
CA LEU A 48 -2.17 -8.60 -14.98
C LEU A 48 -3.04 -9.31 -16.01
N GLY A 49 -3.64 -8.58 -16.97
CA GLY A 49 -4.39 -9.17 -18.10
C GLY A 49 -5.63 -10.00 -17.70
N HIS A 50 -6.03 -9.98 -16.44
CA HIS A 50 -7.06 -10.85 -15.88
C HIS A 50 -8.46 -10.21 -16.01
N GLY A 51 -9.03 -10.29 -17.23
CA GLY A 51 -10.48 -10.12 -17.45
C GLY A 51 -11.03 -8.68 -17.35
N PRO A 52 -12.36 -8.50 -17.49
CA PRO A 52 -12.99 -7.19 -17.55
C PRO A 52 -12.68 -6.42 -16.26
N HIS A 53 -12.22 -5.17 -16.42
CA HIS A 53 -11.94 -4.29 -15.29
C HIS A 53 -13.14 -4.33 -14.33
N PRO A 54 -12.95 -4.69 -13.05
CA PRO A 54 -14.03 -4.54 -12.09
C PRO A 54 -14.51 -3.09 -12.15
N PRO A 55 -15.83 -2.84 -12.04
CA PRO A 55 -16.36 -1.49 -12.16
C PRO A 55 -15.59 -0.60 -11.19
N HIS A 56 -15.07 0.53 -11.70
CA HIS A 56 -14.23 1.47 -10.95
C HIS A 56 -14.84 1.80 -9.57
N GLN A 57 -16.18 1.85 -9.52
CA GLN A 57 -16.96 2.05 -8.30
C GLN A 57 -16.74 0.98 -7.22
N TYR A 58 -16.59 -0.30 -7.58
CA TYR A 58 -16.36 -1.39 -6.63
C TYR A 58 -14.97 -1.31 -5.98
N LEU A 59 -13.95 -1.03 -6.79
CA LEU A 59 -12.60 -0.81 -6.30
C LEU A 59 -12.55 0.45 -5.43
N ASN A 60 -13.21 1.53 -5.86
CA ASN A 60 -13.23 2.77 -5.10
C ASN A 60 -13.91 2.60 -3.73
N THR A 61 -15.00 1.83 -3.62
CA THR A 61 -15.63 1.52 -2.32
C THR A 61 -14.75 0.64 -1.43
N ARG A 62 -14.07 -0.36 -2.01
CA ARG A 62 -13.13 -1.22 -1.26
C ARG A 62 -11.96 -0.41 -0.74
N LEU A 63 -11.37 0.41 -1.60
CA LEU A 63 -10.27 1.30 -1.27
C LEU A 63 -10.70 2.33 -0.25
N ASP A 64 -11.84 2.99 -0.39
CA ASP A 64 -12.35 3.96 0.58
C ASP A 64 -12.52 3.33 1.97
N THR A 65 -13.04 2.09 2.04
CA THR A 65 -13.17 1.37 3.32
C THR A 65 -11.81 1.08 3.96
N ILE A 66 -10.82 0.68 3.16
CA ILE A 66 -9.46 0.39 3.64
C ILE A 66 -8.75 1.70 4.02
N PHE A 67 -8.91 2.72 3.20
CA PHE A 67 -8.34 4.04 3.35
C PHE A 67 -8.85 4.68 4.63
N GLN A 68 -10.17 4.73 4.85
CA GLN A 68 -10.75 5.23 6.11
C GLN A 68 -10.30 4.47 7.35
N LYS A 69 -9.89 3.21 7.19
CA LYS A 69 -9.43 2.37 8.29
C LYS A 69 -7.94 2.56 8.58
N MET A 70 -7.16 3.00 7.59
CA MET A 70 -5.74 3.35 7.71
C MET A 70 -5.51 4.83 8.05
N ASP A 71 -6.36 5.72 7.53
CA ASP A 71 -6.36 7.17 7.69
C ASP A 71 -6.98 7.55 9.04
N ARG A 72 -6.18 7.41 10.10
CA ARG A 72 -6.63 7.58 11.48
C ARG A 72 -6.91 9.05 11.80
N ASN A 73 -6.09 9.93 11.24
CA ASN A 73 -6.25 11.38 11.37
C ASN A 73 -7.38 11.94 10.47
N LYS A 74 -7.89 11.15 9.52
CA LYS A 74 -8.90 11.55 8.54
C LYS A 74 -8.49 12.76 7.70
N ASP A 75 -7.19 12.90 7.44
CA ASP A 75 -6.63 13.99 6.64
C ASP A 75 -6.79 13.72 5.14
N GLY A 76 -7.23 12.51 4.76
CA GLY A 76 -7.40 12.12 3.37
C GLY A 76 -6.10 11.66 2.72
N VAL A 77 -5.05 11.42 3.52
CA VAL A 77 -3.72 10.96 3.10
C VAL A 77 -3.17 9.97 4.14
N VAL A 78 -2.69 8.82 3.68
CA VAL A 78 -2.07 7.82 4.57
C VAL A 78 -0.57 8.06 4.58
N THR A 79 -0.03 8.45 5.73
CA THR A 79 1.41 8.60 5.92
C THR A 79 2.09 7.26 6.20
N LEU A 80 3.40 7.16 5.98
CA LEU A 80 4.16 5.95 6.29
C LEU A 80 4.01 5.53 7.77
N ASP A 81 3.95 6.51 8.67
CA ASP A 81 3.80 6.26 10.11
C ASP A 81 2.42 5.65 10.42
N GLU A 82 1.35 6.25 9.89
CA GLU A 82 -0.02 5.72 10.01
C GLU A 82 -0.17 4.35 9.37
N PHE A 83 0.52 4.11 8.25
CA PHE A 83 0.53 2.82 7.58
C PHE A 83 1.18 1.72 8.44
N LEU A 84 2.31 2.02 9.08
CA LEU A 84 3.00 1.12 9.99
C LEU A 84 2.17 0.85 11.25
N GLU A 85 1.65 1.90 11.89
CA GLU A 85 0.78 1.77 13.07
C GLU A 85 -0.48 0.96 12.73
N SER A 86 -1.14 1.26 11.61
CA SER A 86 -2.35 0.54 11.18
C SER A 86 -2.09 -0.93 10.88
N CYS A 87 -0.93 -1.26 10.31
CA CYS A 87 -0.54 -2.66 10.08
C CYS A 87 -0.21 -3.40 11.38
N LEU A 88 0.32 -2.69 12.39
CA LEU A 88 0.63 -3.27 13.70
C LEU A 88 -0.62 -3.46 14.56
N GLU A 89 -1.58 -2.53 14.49
CA GLU A 89 -2.83 -2.61 15.24
C GLU A 89 -3.88 -3.50 14.58
N ASP A 90 -4.02 -3.48 13.25
CA ASP A 90 -5.13 -4.12 12.54
C ASP A 90 -4.63 -5.18 11.55
N ALA A 91 -4.64 -6.45 11.97
CA ALA A 91 -4.19 -7.58 11.16
C ALA A 91 -4.99 -7.76 9.85
N SER A 92 -6.21 -7.21 9.77
CA SER A 92 -7.01 -7.22 8.53
C SER A 92 -6.39 -6.36 7.43
N ILE A 93 -5.77 -5.24 7.79
CA ILE A 93 -5.10 -4.32 6.86
C ILE A 93 -3.82 -4.97 6.34
N THR A 94 -3.02 -5.53 7.25
CA THR A 94 -1.79 -6.26 6.92
C THR A 94 -2.06 -7.44 5.99
N ASN A 95 -3.12 -8.21 6.22
CA ASN A 95 -3.49 -9.33 5.35
C ASN A 95 -3.94 -8.85 3.96
N SER A 96 -4.68 -7.73 3.90
CA SER A 96 -5.10 -7.14 2.63
C SER A 96 -3.89 -6.65 1.83
N LEU A 97 -2.95 -5.96 2.46
CA LEU A 97 -1.70 -5.48 1.86
C LEU A 97 -0.79 -6.62 1.41
N ALA A 98 -0.63 -7.65 2.23
CA ALA A 98 0.15 -8.83 1.87
C ALA A 98 -0.45 -9.59 0.68
N ALA A 99 -1.79 -9.59 0.55
CA ALA A 99 -2.45 -10.16 -0.61
C ALA A 99 -2.15 -9.36 -1.89
N PHE A 100 -1.99 -8.04 -1.81
CA PHE A 100 -1.57 -7.21 -2.94
C PHE A 100 -0.09 -7.36 -3.26
N ASP A 101 0.80 -7.46 -2.26
CA ASP A 101 2.23 -7.74 -2.45
C ASP A 101 2.45 -9.06 -3.20
N SER A 102 1.69 -10.10 -2.88
CA SER A 102 1.78 -11.40 -3.57
C SER A 102 1.29 -11.40 -5.02
N ILE A 103 0.62 -10.33 -5.47
CA ILE A 103 0.13 -10.18 -6.84
C ILE A 103 1.20 -9.60 -7.76
N ILE A 104 2.23 -8.95 -7.22
CA ILE A 104 3.29 -8.21 -7.94
C ILE A 104 4.57 -9.05 -8.08
#